data_AF-A0A397Y622-F1
#
_entry.id   AF-A0A397Y622-F1
#
_cell.length_a   1.000
_cell.length_b   1.000
_cell.length_c   1.000
_cell.angle_alpha   90.00
_cell.angle_beta   90.00
_cell.angle_gamma   90.00
#
_symmetry.space_group_name_H-M   'P 1'
#
loop_
_entity.id
_entity.type
_entity.pdbx_description
1 polymer ?
#
loop_
_entity_poly.entity_id
_entity_poly.type
_entity_poly.pdbx_seq_one_letter_code
_entity_poly.pdbx_strand_id
1 'polypeptide(L)'
;MVLSKTASETDASIHSTFASRYVRISLPRFEMPENSIPKEAAYQIINDELMLDGNPRLNLASFVTTWMEPELVIREDFSRTLAERLVADFEKVLRELDTLPAKVHAKMANGKAKGVKKTEEETTREVTAYWKKFVETKKTNKNKIC
;
A
#
# COMPACT_ATOMS: atom_id res chain seq x y z
N MET A 1 18.91 -26.01 -25.92
CA MET A 1 20.03 -25.25 -25.32
C MET A 1 19.47 -23.89 -24.94
N VAL A 2 19.15 -23.69 -23.66
CA VAL A 2 18.52 -22.46 -23.16
C VAL A 2 19.64 -21.45 -22.87
N LEU A 3 19.67 -20.36 -23.63
CA LEU A 3 20.64 -19.27 -23.45
C LEU A 3 20.17 -18.38 -22.29
N SER A 4 20.55 -18.73 -21.07
CA SER A 4 20.48 -17.81 -19.92
C SER A 4 21.58 -16.75 -20.10
N LYS A 5 21.19 -15.56 -20.58
CA LYS A 5 22.10 -14.42 -20.71
C LYS A 5 22.28 -13.77 -19.34
N THR A 6 23.33 -14.16 -18.63
CA THR A 6 23.82 -13.41 -17.47
C THR A 6 24.39 -12.08 -17.98
N ALA A 7 23.66 -10.99 -17.77
CA ALA A 7 24.19 -9.66 -18.03
C ALA A 7 25.39 -9.44 -17.09
N SER A 8 26.57 -9.23 -17.68
CA SER A 8 27.75 -8.78 -16.97
C SER A 8 27.44 -7.46 -16.27
N GLU A 9 27.60 -7.45 -14.95
CA GLU A 9 27.23 -6.37 -14.02
C GLU A 9 28.05 -5.08 -14.20
N THR A 10 29.04 -5.07 -15.11
CA THR A 10 30.05 -4.00 -15.22
C THR A 10 29.90 -3.07 -16.42
N ASP A 11 29.13 -3.43 -17.46
CA ASP A 11 28.95 -2.57 -18.67
C ASP A 11 27.74 -1.63 -18.60
N ALA A 12 26.94 -1.71 -17.53
CA ALA A 12 25.72 -0.92 -17.40
C ALA A 12 25.96 0.55 -16.97
N SER A 13 27.12 0.88 -16.39
CA SER A 13 27.36 2.18 -15.76
C SER A 13 28.11 3.20 -16.62
N ILE A 14 28.60 2.83 -17.81
CA ILE A 14 29.44 3.71 -18.64
C ILE A 14 28.57 4.57 -19.58
N HIS A 15 27.39 4.08 -19.97
CA HIS A 15 26.47 4.83 -20.81
C HIS A 15 25.65 5.83 -19.99
N SER A 16 25.63 7.10 -20.44
CA SER A 16 24.63 8.08 -19.99
C SER A 16 23.22 7.48 -20.06
N THR A 17 22.35 7.81 -19.10
CA THR A 17 20.99 7.25 -18.99
C THR A 17 20.22 7.32 -20.31
N PHE A 18 20.34 8.43 -21.04
CA PHE A 18 19.75 8.65 -22.37
C PHE A 18 20.38 7.84 -23.50
N ALA A 19 21.65 7.46 -23.38
CA ALA A 19 22.33 6.57 -24.34
C ALA A 19 22.06 5.09 -24.07
N SER A 20 21.46 4.77 -22.92
CA SER A 20 21.17 3.39 -22.52
C SER A 20 20.04 2.77 -23.33
N ARG A 21 20.02 1.44 -23.38
CA ARG A 21 18.93 0.67 -24.00
C ARG A 21 17.56 0.86 -23.32
N TYR A 22 17.54 1.37 -22.08
CA TYR A 22 16.34 1.49 -21.27
C TYR A 22 15.42 2.64 -21.70
N VAL A 23 15.97 3.73 -22.25
CA VAL A 23 15.19 4.88 -22.74
C VAL A 23 14.55 4.62 -24.11
N ARG A 24 14.99 3.56 -24.82
CA ARG A 24 14.47 3.21 -26.15
C ARG A 24 13.18 2.39 -26.12
N ILE A 25 12.87 1.78 -24.98
CA ILE A 25 11.74 0.85 -24.83
C ILE A 25 10.69 1.54 -23.97
N SER A 26 9.43 1.53 -24.42
CA SER A 26 8.31 2.07 -23.64
C SER A 26 8.13 1.30 -22.32
N LEU A 27 7.79 2.00 -21.23
CA LEU A 27 7.56 1.37 -19.94
C LEU A 27 6.43 0.32 -20.00
N PRO A 28 6.62 -0.87 -19.39
CA PRO A 28 5.57 -1.87 -19.31
C PRO A 28 4.41 -1.35 -18.43
N ARG A 29 3.19 -1.33 -18.99
CA ARG A 29 1.99 -0.78 -18.31
C ARG A 29 1.12 -1.83 -17.61
N PHE A 30 1.25 -3.10 -18.02
CA PHE A 30 0.30 -4.15 -17.63
C PHE A 30 0.95 -5.36 -16.94
N GLU A 31 2.28 -5.47 -17.00
CA GLU A 31 3.02 -6.59 -16.43
C GLU A 31 4.28 -6.10 -15.74
N MET A 32 4.73 -6.85 -14.74
CA MET A 32 5.96 -6.57 -14.03
C MET A 32 7.16 -7.00 -14.91
N PRO A 33 8.18 -6.15 -15.11
CA PRO A 33 9.34 -6.51 -15.92
C PRO A 33 10.16 -7.65 -15.28
N GLU A 34 10.62 -8.59 -16.11
CA GLU A 34 11.43 -9.74 -15.65
C GLU A 34 12.85 -9.34 -15.21
N ASN A 35 13.38 -8.24 -15.75
CA ASN A 35 14.76 -7.80 -15.51
C ASN A 35 14.79 -6.45 -14.78
N SER A 36 15.78 -6.27 -13.92
CA SER A 36 16.02 -5.01 -13.22
C SER A 36 16.56 -3.92 -14.16
N ILE A 37 16.30 -2.67 -13.80
CA ILE A 37 16.78 -1.47 -14.48
C ILE A 37 17.67 -0.69 -13.50
N PRO A 38 18.79 -0.09 -13.94
CA PRO A 38 19.60 0.79 -13.10
C PRO A 38 18.76 1.93 -12.50
N LYS A 39 19.03 2.28 -11.23
CA LYS A 39 18.23 3.27 -10.48
C LYS A 39 18.16 4.64 -11.18
N GLU A 40 19.25 5.05 -11.81
CA GLU A 40 19.36 6.33 -12.53
C GLU A 40 18.47 6.35 -13.77
N ALA A 41 18.43 5.24 -14.52
CA ALA A 41 17.58 5.11 -15.69
C ALA A 41 16.11 5.06 -15.30
N ALA A 42 15.75 4.33 -14.24
CA ALA A 42 14.38 4.27 -13.73
C ALA A 42 13.89 5.65 -13.26
N TYR A 43 14.71 6.38 -12.49
CA TYR A 43 14.38 7.72 -12.02
C TYR A 43 14.15 8.68 -13.18
N GLN A 44 15.06 8.69 -14.17
CA GLN A 44 14.96 9.61 -15.31
C GLN A 44 13.68 9.36 -16.11
N ILE A 45 13.36 8.10 -16.43
CA ILE A 45 12.19 7.76 -17.24
C ILE A 45 10.90 8.19 -16.51
N ILE A 46 10.78 7.92 -15.21
CA ILE A 46 9.61 8.30 -14.41
C ILE A 46 9.51 9.83 -14.32
N ASN A 47 10.63 10.51 -14.07
CA ASN A 47 10.66 11.96 -13.96
C ASN A 47 10.28 12.64 -15.28
N ASP A 48 10.71 12.10 -16.42
CA ASP A 48 10.36 12.60 -17.75
C ASP A 48 8.86 12.39 -18.06
N GLU A 49 8.26 11.25 -17.66
CA GLU A 49 6.81 11.03 -17.80
C GLU A 49 6.01 11.98 -16.87
N LEU A 50 6.49 12.22 -15.65
CA LEU A 50 5.87 13.15 -14.70
C LEU A 50 5.96 14.61 -15.15
N MET A 51 6.94 14.99 -15.97
CA MET A 51 7.01 16.33 -16.56
C MET A 51 5.86 16.63 -17.54
N LEU A 52 5.14 15.61 -18.00
CA LEU A 52 3.93 15.78 -18.81
C LEU A 52 2.71 16.18 -17.94
N ASP A 53 2.78 15.99 -16.62
CA ASP A 53 1.74 16.45 -15.71
C ASP A 53 1.78 17.98 -15.55
N GLY A 54 0.59 18.57 -15.42
CA GLY A 54 0.46 20.01 -15.20
C GLY A 54 1.03 20.44 -13.84
N ASN A 55 1.63 21.63 -13.78
CA ASN A 55 2.15 22.18 -12.53
C ASN A 55 1.02 22.32 -11.48
N PRO A 56 1.08 21.58 -10.34
CA PRO A 56 0.02 21.61 -9.34
C PRO A 56 -0.27 23.01 -8.77
N ARG A 57 0.70 23.92 -8.75
CA ARG A 57 0.51 25.29 -8.28
C ARG A 57 -0.36 26.15 -9.20
N LEU A 58 -0.49 25.75 -10.46
CA LEU A 58 -1.35 26.40 -11.46
C LEU A 58 -2.73 25.73 -11.56
N ASN A 59 -2.96 24.64 -10.81
CA ASN A 59 -4.24 23.95 -10.80
C ASN A 59 -5.25 24.68 -9.89
N LEU A 60 -6.11 25.50 -10.48
CA LEU A 60 -7.18 26.23 -9.77
C LEU A 60 -8.49 25.42 -9.65
N ALA A 61 -8.55 24.22 -10.22
CA ALA A 61 -9.75 23.38 -10.18
C ALA A 61 -9.83 22.51 -8.90
N SER A 62 -8.69 22.29 -8.23
CA SER A 62 -8.60 21.47 -7.03
C SER A 62 -8.72 22.30 -5.74
N PHE A 63 -9.41 21.76 -4.74
CA PHE A 63 -9.43 22.30 -3.38
C PHE A 63 -8.30 21.73 -2.50
N VAL A 64 -7.46 20.84 -3.04
CA VAL A 64 -6.33 20.23 -2.32
C VAL A 64 -5.16 21.20 -2.26
N THR A 65 -4.50 21.29 -1.11
CA THR A 65 -3.27 22.06 -0.93
C THR A 65 -2.13 21.52 -1.80
N THR A 66 -1.56 22.38 -2.65
CA THR A 66 -0.47 22.04 -3.59
C THR A 66 0.89 22.63 -3.17
N TRP A 67 0.96 23.22 -1.98
CA TRP A 67 2.19 23.77 -1.40
C TRP A 67 2.23 23.48 0.10
N MET A 68 3.43 23.18 0.61
CA MET A 68 3.70 22.89 2.02
C MET A 68 5.09 23.44 2.38
N GLU A 69 5.23 23.98 3.59
CA GLU A 69 6.52 24.44 4.12
C GLU A 69 7.52 23.28 4.19
N PRO A 70 8.78 23.44 3.76
CA PRO A 70 9.79 22.37 3.81
C PRO A 70 9.95 21.76 5.20
N GLU A 71 9.84 22.55 6.28
CA GLU A 71 9.93 22.04 7.66
C GLU A 71 8.86 21.01 8.03
N LEU A 72 7.70 21.03 7.36
CA LEU A 72 6.62 20.06 7.55
C LEU A 72 6.87 18.75 6.77
N VAL A 73 7.52 18.85 5.59
CA VAL A 73 7.91 17.70 4.75
C VAL A 73 9.15 17.00 5.31
N ILE A 74 10.09 17.76 5.88
CA ILE A 74 11.35 17.28 6.47
C ILE A 74 11.12 16.67 7.87
N ARG A 75 9.87 16.49 8.31
CA ARG A 75 9.59 15.40 9.27
C ARG A 75 9.68 14.06 8.53
N GLU A 76 10.88 13.74 8.05
CA GLU A 76 11.32 12.40 7.64
C GLU A 76 10.99 11.37 8.73
N ASP A 77 10.94 11.84 9.97
CA ASP A 77 10.56 11.10 11.14
C ASP A 77 9.07 10.74 11.18
N PHE A 78 8.15 11.40 10.48
CA PHE A 78 6.74 11.01 10.56
C PHE A 78 6.50 9.66 9.88
N SER A 79 6.98 9.47 8.65
CA SER A 79 6.87 8.19 7.94
C SER A 79 7.80 7.14 8.53
N ARG A 80 9.04 7.52 8.89
CA ARG A 80 10.02 6.62 9.51
C ARG A 80 9.57 6.13 10.87
N THR A 81 9.17 7.01 11.79
CA THR A 81 8.72 6.58 13.13
C THR A 81 7.43 5.78 13.08
N LEU A 82 6.52 6.04 12.13
CA LEU A 82 5.33 5.21 11.93
C LEU A 82 5.70 3.82 11.39
N ALA A 83 6.62 3.74 10.42
CA ALA A 83 7.12 2.47 9.89
C ALA A 83 7.86 1.67 10.96
N GLU A 84 8.73 2.30 11.75
CA GLU A 84 9.45 1.67 12.86
C GLU A 84 8.50 1.15 13.94
N ARG A 85 7.46 1.92 14.31
CA ARG A 85 6.43 1.47 15.25
C ARG A 85 5.65 0.27 14.71
N LEU A 86 5.31 0.29 13.43
CA LEU A 86 4.63 -0.82 12.77
C LEU A 86 5.49 -2.09 12.78
N VAL A 87 6.79 -1.98 12.49
CA VAL A 87 7.73 -3.11 12.55
C VAL A 87 7.82 -3.65 13.98
N ALA A 88 7.94 -2.77 14.98
CA ALA A 88 7.96 -3.18 16.39
C ALA A 88 6.67 -3.89 16.83
N ASP A 89 5.51 -3.42 16.35
CA ASP A 89 4.22 -4.04 16.61
C ASP A 89 4.14 -5.44 15.97
N PHE A 90 4.62 -5.62 14.74
CA PHE A 90 4.69 -6.93 14.09
C PHE A 90 5.58 -7.91 14.85
N GLU A 91 6.78 -7.48 15.27
CA GLU A 91 7.65 -8.33 16.08
C GLU A 91 7.02 -8.73 17.42
N LYS A 92 6.28 -7.80 18.05
CA LYS A 92 5.58 -8.08 19.29
C LYS A 92 4.51 -9.14 19.09
N VAL A 93 3.71 -9.04 18.03
CA VAL A 93 2.69 -10.03 17.69
C VAL A 93 3.34 -11.38 17.40
N LEU A 94 4.47 -11.42 16.68
CA LEU A 94 5.19 -12.67 16.41
C LEU A 94 5.68 -13.33 17.72
N ARG A 95 6.28 -12.57 18.64
CA ARG A 95 6.68 -13.09 19.96
C ARG A 95 5.49 -13.58 20.78
N GLU A 96 4.36 -12.89 20.73
CA GLU A 96 3.12 -13.35 21.38
C GLU A 96 2.60 -14.66 20.78
N LEU A 97 2.68 -14.83 19.46
CA LEU A 97 2.30 -16.08 18.80
C LEU A 97 3.25 -17.24 19.10
N ASP A 98 4.55 -16.98 19.21
CA ASP A 98 5.55 -18.00 19.55
C ASP A 98 5.47 -18.47 21.02
N THR A 99 4.99 -17.61 21.92
CA THR A 99 4.82 -17.93 23.34
C THR A 99 3.49 -18.62 23.64
N LEU A 100 2.53 -18.58 22.71
CA LEU A 100 1.29 -19.32 22.85
C LEU A 100 1.53 -20.80 22.48
N PRO A 101 1.21 -21.76 23.36
CA PRO A 101 1.27 -23.16 22.99
C PRO A 101 0.34 -23.37 21.80
N ALA A 102 0.85 -23.98 20.73
CA ALA A 102 0.07 -24.32 19.55
C ALA A 102 -1.26 -24.92 20.02
N LYS A 103 -2.37 -24.20 19.78
CA LYS A 103 -3.70 -24.75 20.01
C LYS A 103 -3.91 -25.84 18.97
N VAL A 104 -3.38 -27.02 19.27
CA VAL A 104 -3.79 -28.26 18.63
C VAL A 104 -5.29 -28.34 18.89
N HIS A 105 -6.07 -28.16 17.84
CA HIS A 105 -7.52 -28.35 17.88
C HIS A 105 -7.80 -29.84 18.16
N ALA A 106 -7.73 -30.21 19.44
CA ALA A 106 -8.22 -31.47 19.94
C ALA A 106 -9.63 -31.26 20.47
N LYS A 107 -10.63 -31.47 19.60
CA LYS A 107 -11.89 -32.12 19.99
C LYS A 107 -12.61 -32.68 18.77
N MET A 108 -12.44 -33.99 18.62
CA MET A 108 -13.40 -34.88 17.99
C MET A 108 -14.77 -34.80 18.69
N ALA A 109 -15.80 -35.10 17.90
CA ALA A 109 -17.14 -35.55 18.27
C ALA A 109 -18.22 -34.51 18.66
N ASN A 110 -19.18 -34.42 17.73
CA ASN A 110 -20.64 -34.26 17.93
C ASN A 110 -21.23 -32.84 18.00
N GLY A 111 -22.03 -32.49 16.98
CA GLY A 111 -22.96 -31.35 17.01
C GLY A 111 -23.15 -30.66 15.66
N LYS A 112 -24.20 -31.04 14.92
CA LYS A 112 -24.72 -30.47 13.65
C LYS A 112 -24.32 -29.01 13.35
N ALA A 113 -23.47 -28.82 12.34
CA ALA A 113 -23.34 -27.55 11.63
C ALA A 113 -24.45 -27.44 10.57
N LYS A 114 -25.47 -26.62 10.83
CA LYS A 114 -26.33 -26.04 9.78
C LYS A 114 -25.87 -24.61 9.54
N GLY A 115 -24.69 -24.47 8.91
CA GLY A 115 -24.20 -23.19 8.42
C GLY A 115 -24.93 -22.83 7.14
N VAL A 116 -25.99 -22.02 7.25
CA VAL A 116 -26.51 -21.28 6.10
C VAL A 116 -25.42 -20.28 5.72
N LYS A 117 -24.82 -20.43 4.55
CA LYS A 117 -23.96 -19.41 3.94
C LYS A 117 -24.83 -18.17 3.72
N LYS A 118 -24.77 -17.21 4.64
CA LYS A 118 -25.36 -15.89 4.43
C LYS A 118 -24.66 -15.27 3.22
N THR A 119 -25.46 -14.85 2.24
CA THR A 119 -24.98 -14.16 1.05
C THR A 119 -24.35 -12.83 1.47
N GLU A 120 -23.34 -12.37 0.74
CA GLU A 120 -22.60 -11.13 1.05
C GLU A 120 -23.53 -9.91 1.18
N GLU A 121 -24.63 -9.89 0.42
CA GLU A 121 -25.69 -8.88 0.51
C GLU A 121 -26.40 -8.83 1.87
N GLU A 122 -26.57 -9.97 2.54
CA GLU A 122 -27.21 -10.03 3.84
C GLU A 122 -26.26 -9.51 4.94
N THR A 123 -24.98 -9.86 4.84
CA THR A 123 -23.95 -9.36 5.77
C THR A 123 -23.73 -7.84 5.64
N THR A 124 -23.73 -7.32 4.41
CA THR A 124 -23.57 -5.87 4.15
C THR A 124 -24.77 -5.08 4.65
N ARG A 125 -26.00 -5.60 4.47
CA ARG A 125 -27.22 -4.99 5.02
C ARG A 125 -27.23 -4.98 6.54
N GLU A 126 -26.81 -6.05 7.20
CA GLU A 126 -26.71 -6.11 8.66
C GLU A 126 -25.71 -5.08 9.20
N VAL A 127 -24.52 -5.01 8.61
CA VAL A 127 -23.49 -4.02 9.00
C VAL A 127 -24.01 -2.60 8.79
N THR A 128 -24.65 -2.32 7.65
CA THR A 128 -25.19 -0.98 7.34
C THR A 128 -26.31 -0.59 8.30
N ALA A 129 -27.20 -1.53 8.64
CA ALA A 129 -28.29 -1.30 9.59
C ALA A 129 -27.76 -1.04 11.01
N TYR A 130 -26.73 -1.78 11.43
CA TYR A 130 -26.07 -1.58 12.72
C TYR A 130 -25.44 -0.18 12.80
N TRP A 131 -24.70 0.24 11.77
CA TRP A 131 -24.07 1.57 11.73
C TRP A 131 -25.10 2.70 11.72
N LYS A 132 -26.22 2.56 10.99
CA LYS A 132 -27.30 3.56 11.03
C LYS A 132 -27.86 3.73 12.45
N LYS A 133 -28.18 2.63 13.14
CA LYS A 133 -28.65 2.69 14.54
C LYS A 133 -27.62 3.29 15.47
N PHE A 134 -26.34 2.97 15.30
CA PHE A 134 -25.25 3.52 16.11
C PHE A 134 -25.11 5.05 15.92
N VAL A 135 -25.23 5.54 14.69
CA VAL A 135 -25.16 6.98 14.40
C VAL A 135 -26.37 7.72 14.95
N GLU A 136 -27.58 7.16 14.81
CA GLU A 136 -28.80 7.75 15.36
C GLU A 136 -28.78 7.81 16.90
N THR A 137 -28.31 6.75 17.56
CA THR A 137 -28.15 6.73 19.02
C THR A 137 -27.09 7.72 19.51
N LYS A 138 -26.01 7.93 18.75
CA LYS A 138 -25.02 8.99 19.03
C LYS A 138 -25.59 10.40 18.84
N LYS A 139 -26.38 10.65 17.77
CA LYS A 139 -27.02 11.96 17.52
C LYS A 139 -28.04 12.32 18.60
N THR A 140 -28.87 11.36 19.00
CA THR A 140 -29.88 11.56 20.06
C THR A 140 -29.25 11.77 21.44
N ASN A 141 -28.11 11.16 21.74
CA ASN A 141 -27.37 11.41 22.98
C ASN A 141 -26.72 12.81 22.99
N LYS A 142 -26.18 13.27 21.85
CA LYS A 142 -25.61 14.61 21.72
C LYS A 142 -26.64 15.73 21.90
N ASN A 143 -27.89 15.52 21.45
CA ASN A 143 -28.99 16.48 21.62
C ASN A 143 -29.64 16.49 23.01
N LYS A 144 -29.28 15.55 23.90
CA LYS A 144 -29.72 15.54 25.31
C LYS A 144 -28.76 16.26 26.27
N ILE A 145 -27.60 16.69 25.78
CA ILE A 145 -26.53 17.35 26.57
C ILE A 145 -26.56 18.89 26.38
N CYS A 146 -27.63 19.43 25.77
CA CYS A 146 -27.91 20.87 25.71
C CYS A 146 -29.17 21.20 26.51
#